data_AF-A0A7J6T977-F1
#
_entry.id   AF-A0A7J6T977-F1
#
_cell.length_a   1.000
_cell.length_b   1.000
_cell.length_c   1.000
_cell.angle_alpha   90.00
_cell.angle_beta   90.00
_cell.angle_gamma   90.00
#
_symmetry.space_group_name_H-M   'P 1'
#
loop_
_entity.id
_entity.type
_entity.pdbx_description
1 polymer ?
#
loop_
_entity_poly.entity_id
_entity_poly.type
_entity_poly.pdbx_seq_one_letter_code
_entity_poly.pdbx_strand_id
1 'polypeptide(L)'
;MPSDASATASSATHVVERPEDQLIDSRRGNSSQSLMSTQIEGCVAEGSTKVLVIYTGGTVGMQPGPDGALRPVKGFLNKKISGLEELKKTGMPSLTVIEFDELIDSSDVTPNCWKKMAKAIEDNYYDYDGFVVIHGTDTMAY
;
A
#
# COMPACT_ATOMS: atom_id res chain seq x y z
N MET A 1 -50.60 38.29 13.25
CA MET A 1 -50.06 38.35 14.63
C MET A 1 -51.15 37.88 15.56
N PRO A 2 -50.95 36.92 16.48
CA PRO A 2 -49.78 36.05 16.76
C PRO A 2 -50.10 34.59 16.30
N SER A 3 -49.37 33.50 16.49
CA SER A 3 -48.06 33.16 17.05
C SER A 3 -47.79 31.69 16.67
N ASP A 4 -46.50 31.40 16.52
CA ASP A 4 -45.82 30.13 16.33
C ASP A 4 -46.48 28.83 16.80
N ALA A 5 -46.33 27.79 15.97
CA ALA A 5 -46.07 26.43 16.45
C ALA A 5 -45.26 25.68 15.39
N SER A 6 -43.94 25.88 15.46
CA SER A 6 -42.92 25.04 14.84
C SER A 6 -43.00 23.63 15.45
N ALA A 7 -43.28 22.62 14.63
CA ALA A 7 -43.15 21.22 15.00
C ALA A 7 -42.04 20.60 14.14
N THR A 8 -40.90 20.41 14.77
CA THR A 8 -39.68 19.79 14.26
C THR A 8 -39.89 18.29 14.04
N ALA A 9 -39.66 17.81 12.82
CA ALA A 9 -39.56 16.38 12.53
C ALA A 9 -38.15 15.88 12.94
N SER A 10 -38.09 15.12 14.02
CA SER A 10 -36.90 14.40 14.48
C SER A 10 -36.84 13.04 13.76
N SER A 11 -35.93 12.88 12.80
CA SER A 11 -35.68 11.58 12.17
C SER A 11 -34.96 10.66 13.15
N ALA A 12 -35.58 9.53 13.46
CA ALA A 12 -35.05 8.48 14.30
C ALA A 12 -33.85 7.79 13.65
N THR A 13 -32.68 7.91 14.28
CA THR A 13 -31.48 7.12 14.00
C THR A 13 -31.74 5.67 14.43
N HIS A 14 -31.79 4.74 13.47
CA HIS A 14 -31.86 3.32 13.75
C HIS A 14 -30.42 2.79 13.88
N VAL A 15 -29.94 2.67 15.12
CA VAL A 15 -28.70 1.98 15.46
C VAL A 15 -29.01 0.47 15.45
N VAL A 16 -28.43 -0.25 14.49
CA VAL A 16 -28.43 -1.71 14.48
C VAL A 16 -27.11 -2.17 15.09
N GLU A 17 -27.15 -2.53 16.37
CA GLU A 17 -26.08 -3.31 17.02
C GLU A 17 -26.31 -4.81 16.81
N ARG A 18 -25.23 -5.55 16.49
CA ARG A 18 -24.90 -6.93 16.93
C ARG A 18 -23.88 -7.58 15.98
N PRO A 19 -23.16 -8.63 16.40
CA PRO A 19 -22.53 -8.89 17.71
C PRO A 19 -21.03 -9.27 17.56
N GLU A 20 -20.26 -9.05 18.61
CA GLU A 20 -18.90 -9.57 18.74
C GLU A 20 -18.90 -11.08 19.08
N ASP A 21 -17.74 -11.71 18.84
CA ASP A 21 -17.32 -13.08 19.16
C ASP A 21 -17.73 -14.24 18.24
N GLN A 22 -16.78 -14.63 17.38
CA GLN A 22 -16.39 -16.04 17.28
C GLN A 22 -14.94 -16.21 16.80
N LEU A 23 -14.08 -16.50 17.79
CA LEU A 23 -12.81 -17.18 17.64
C LEU A 23 -12.97 -18.49 16.86
N ILE A 24 -12.22 -18.65 15.78
CA ILE A 24 -11.83 -19.97 15.25
C ILE A 24 -10.43 -19.88 14.63
N ASP A 25 -9.46 -20.38 15.39
CA ASP A 25 -8.14 -20.80 14.91
C ASP A 25 -8.33 -21.97 13.92
N SER A 26 -7.84 -21.81 12.70
CA SER A 26 -7.72 -22.91 11.74
C SER A 26 -6.47 -22.70 10.89
N ARG A 27 -5.33 -23.09 11.47
CA ARG A 27 -4.06 -23.31 10.78
C ARG A 27 -4.24 -24.19 9.52
N ARG A 28 -3.48 -23.78 8.49
CA ARG A 28 -2.90 -24.57 7.38
C ARG A 28 -3.82 -25.02 6.23
N GLY A 29 -3.79 -24.22 5.17
CA GLY A 29 -3.97 -24.65 3.78
C GLY A 29 -2.89 -24.03 2.90
N ASN A 30 -1.79 -24.76 2.72
CA ASN A 30 -0.58 -24.37 2.00
C ASN A 30 -0.80 -24.42 0.48
N SER A 31 -0.75 -23.27 -0.21
CA SER A 31 -0.50 -23.20 -1.65
C SER A 31 0.63 -22.22 -1.88
N SER A 32 1.81 -22.79 -2.13
CA SER A 32 3.06 -22.09 -2.29
C SER A 32 3.06 -21.28 -3.60
N GLN A 33 3.02 -19.95 -3.48
CA GLN A 33 3.76 -19.08 -4.38
C GLN A 33 4.67 -18.21 -3.53
N SER A 34 5.96 -18.43 -3.70
CA SER A 34 7.04 -17.84 -2.92
C SER A 34 7.22 -16.37 -3.30
N LEU A 35 6.45 -15.47 -2.67
CA LEU A 35 6.82 -14.07 -2.58
C LEU A 35 8.09 -14.00 -1.71
N MET A 36 9.23 -13.75 -2.36
CA MET A 36 10.48 -13.47 -1.65
C MET A 36 10.38 -12.07 -1.02
N SER A 37 9.90 -12.01 0.22
CA SER A 37 9.98 -10.82 1.06
C SER A 37 11.38 -10.69 1.63
N THR A 38 12.19 -9.77 1.11
CA THR A 38 13.48 -9.41 1.74
C THR A 38 13.21 -8.38 2.81
N GLN A 39 13.33 -8.78 4.08
CA GLN A 39 13.28 -7.86 5.22
C GLN A 39 14.58 -7.05 5.29
N ILE A 40 14.47 -5.73 5.24
CA ILE A 40 15.58 -4.79 5.46
C ILE A 40 15.59 -4.45 6.96
N GLU A 41 16.51 -5.03 7.73
CA GLU A 41 16.71 -4.64 9.13
C GLU A 41 17.55 -3.35 9.21
N GLY A 42 16.88 -2.22 9.44
CA GLY A 42 17.50 -0.97 9.90
C GLY A 42 17.60 -0.95 11.43
N CYS A 43 18.50 -0.14 12.00
CA CYS A 43 18.64 0.07 13.44
C CYS A 43 17.30 0.53 14.05
N VAL A 44 16.67 -0.33 14.86
CA VAL A 44 15.34 -0.10 15.43
C VAL A 44 15.48 0.77 16.68
N ALA A 45 15.17 2.05 16.55
CA ALA A 45 14.83 2.87 17.71
C ALA A 45 13.43 2.45 18.20
N GLU A 46 13.25 2.23 19.52
CA GLU A 46 11.95 1.88 20.07
C GLU A 46 10.90 2.96 19.71
N GLY A 47 9.81 2.52 19.07
CA GLY A 47 8.78 3.40 18.51
C GLY A 47 8.92 3.70 17.01
N SER A 48 9.73 2.93 16.25
CA SER A 48 9.90 3.16 14.82
C SER A 48 8.64 2.87 14.02
N THR A 49 8.05 3.94 13.46
CA THR A 49 6.99 3.86 12.46
C THR A 49 7.43 2.95 11.31
N LYS A 50 6.57 2.02 10.91
CA LYS A 50 6.77 1.12 9.77
C LYS A 50 5.98 1.64 8.58
N VAL A 51 6.64 1.79 7.44
CA VAL A 51 6.00 2.24 6.20
C VAL A 51 6.20 1.20 5.12
N LEU A 52 5.09 0.82 4.47
CA LEU A 52 5.10 -0.04 3.30
C LEU A 52 5.13 0.80 2.02
N VAL A 53 6.15 0.59 1.22
CA VAL A 53 6.30 1.16 -0.12
C VAL A 53 5.79 0.15 -1.14
N ILE A 54 4.74 0.52 -1.86
CA ILE A 54 4.11 -0.32 -2.89
C ILE A 54 4.56 0.23 -4.25
N TYR A 55 5.44 -0.51 -4.92
CA TYR A 55 5.93 -0.15 -6.25
C TYR A 55 5.12 -0.86 -7.32
N THR A 56 4.35 -0.05 -8.06
CA THR A 56 3.33 -0.54 -8.99
C THR A 56 3.76 -0.38 -10.45
N GLY A 57 4.71 0.51 -10.72
CA GLY A 57 5.14 0.82 -12.08
C GLY A 57 5.69 2.23 -12.25
N GLY A 58 5.86 2.65 -13.50
CA GLY A 58 6.49 3.91 -13.87
C GLY A 58 8.01 3.82 -14.05
N THR A 59 8.57 4.85 -14.68
CA THR A 59 9.96 4.87 -15.18
C THR A 59 11.03 4.89 -14.08
N VAL A 60 10.66 5.19 -12.83
CA VAL A 60 11.61 5.34 -11.70
C VAL A 60 12.40 4.07 -11.39
N GLY A 61 11.85 2.89 -11.72
CA GLY A 61 12.48 1.58 -11.57
C GLY A 61 12.89 0.90 -12.88
N MET A 62 12.88 1.63 -14.00
CA MET A 62 13.28 1.08 -15.32
C MET A 62 14.77 1.30 -15.60
N GLN A 63 15.36 0.39 -16.39
CA GLN A 63 16.72 0.54 -16.93
C GLN A 63 16.70 0.48 -18.46
N PRO A 64 17.65 1.13 -19.14
CA PRO A 64 17.84 0.97 -20.57
C PRO A 64 18.25 -0.47 -20.90
N GLY A 65 17.52 -1.10 -21.80
CA GLY A 65 17.91 -2.37 -22.42
C GLY A 65 19.06 -2.18 -23.42
N PRO A 66 19.60 -3.28 -23.98
CA PRO A 66 20.63 -3.24 -25.02
C PRO A 66 20.21 -2.46 -26.28
N ASP A 67 18.91 -2.35 -26.51
CA ASP A 67 18.25 -1.61 -27.60
C ASP A 67 17.95 -0.14 -27.25
N GLY A 68 18.31 0.31 -26.04
CA GLY A 68 18.01 1.65 -25.53
C GLY A 68 16.57 1.83 -25.05
N ALA A 69 15.70 0.84 -25.22
CA ALA A 69 14.33 0.89 -24.70
C ALA A 69 14.33 0.71 -23.17
N LEU A 70 13.56 1.53 -22.46
CA LEU A 70 13.41 1.40 -21.01
C LEU A 70 12.56 0.16 -20.70
N ARG A 71 13.07 -0.69 -19.79
CA ARG A 71 12.40 -1.93 -19.37
C ARG A 71 12.37 -2.02 -17.84
N PRO A 72 11.31 -2.58 -17.27
CA PRO A 72 11.24 -2.83 -15.84
C PRO A 72 12.31 -3.86 -15.42
N VAL A 73 13.00 -3.61 -14.31
CA VAL A 73 13.98 -4.54 -13.74
C VAL A 73 13.58 -4.90 -12.31
N LYS A 74 13.22 -6.18 -12.10
CA LYS A 74 12.80 -6.69 -10.78
C LYS A 74 13.89 -6.49 -9.73
N GLY A 75 13.51 -5.98 -8.58
CA GLY A 75 14.37 -5.70 -7.43
C GLY A 75 15.29 -4.49 -7.60
N PHE A 76 15.22 -3.75 -8.71
CA PHE A 76 16.07 -2.57 -8.91
C PHE A 76 15.72 -1.45 -7.94
N LEU A 77 14.43 -1.19 -7.72
CA LEU A 77 13.99 -0.16 -6.82
C LEU A 77 14.29 -0.53 -5.37
N ASN A 78 14.00 -1.78 -4.96
CA ASN A 78 14.36 -2.28 -3.64
C ASN A 78 15.86 -2.10 -3.34
N LYS A 79 16.74 -2.45 -4.31
CA LYS A 79 18.19 -2.24 -4.18
C LYS A 79 18.56 -0.78 -4.03
N LYS A 80 17.93 0.11 -4.80
CA LYS A 80 18.17 1.56 -4.69
C LYS A 80 17.76 2.10 -3.33
N ILE A 81 16.54 1.81 -2.87
CA ILE A 81 16.04 2.25 -1.56
C ILE A 81 16.95 1.74 -0.45
N SER A 82 17.38 0.48 -0.53
CA SER A 82 18.31 -0.12 0.43
C SER A 82 19.72 0.48 0.39
N GLY A 83 20.11 1.12 -0.72
CA GLY A 83 21.40 1.77 -0.90
C GLY A 83 21.42 3.24 -0.48
N LEU A 84 20.27 3.88 -0.29
CA LEU A 84 20.18 5.29 0.09
C LEU A 84 20.40 5.44 1.60
N GLU A 85 21.58 5.96 1.98
CA GLU A 85 21.91 6.21 3.40
C GLU A 85 20.98 7.25 4.03
N GLU A 86 20.41 8.17 3.22
CA GLU A 86 19.43 9.14 3.68
C GLU A 86 18.18 8.49 4.26
N LEU A 87 17.77 7.35 3.71
CA LEU A 87 16.61 6.60 4.18
C LEU A 87 16.89 5.75 5.42
N LYS A 88 18.16 5.64 5.83
CA LYS A 88 18.61 4.92 7.03
C LYS A 88 18.98 5.86 8.18
N LYS A 89 18.83 7.17 8.01
CA LYS A 89 19.13 8.15 9.04
C LYS A 89 18.22 7.97 10.25
N THR A 90 18.76 8.29 11.42
CA THR A 90 18.00 8.28 12.68
C THR A 90 16.76 9.17 12.56
N GLY A 91 15.59 8.64 12.91
CA GLY A 91 14.30 9.33 12.78
C GLY A 91 13.55 9.03 11.48
N MET A 92 14.13 8.28 10.54
CA MET A 92 13.39 7.71 9.42
C MET A 92 12.58 6.48 9.85
N PRO A 93 11.39 6.26 9.27
CA PRO A 93 10.62 5.05 9.49
C PRO A 93 11.35 3.82 8.94
N SER A 94 11.00 2.64 9.46
CA SER A 94 11.39 1.37 8.86
C SER A 94 10.63 1.18 7.55
N LEU A 95 11.36 1.07 6.43
CA LEU A 95 10.78 0.92 5.10
C LEU A 95 10.79 -0.55 4.66
N THR A 96 9.63 -1.05 4.25
CA THR A 96 9.52 -2.30 3.49
C THR A 96 9.05 -1.99 2.08
N VAL A 97 9.61 -2.65 1.06
CA VAL A 97 9.24 -2.41 -0.34
C VAL A 97 8.65 -3.69 -0.93
N ILE A 98 7.44 -3.60 -1.45
CA ILE A 98 6.85 -4.63 -2.30
C ILE A 98 6.81 -4.15 -3.74
N GLU A 99 7.22 -5.00 -4.67
CA GLU A 99 7.20 -4.73 -6.11
C GLU A 99 6.17 -5.66 -6.75
N PHE A 100 5.29 -5.11 -7.60
CA PHE A 100 4.36 -5.93 -8.37
C PHE A 100 5.12 -6.73 -9.43
N ASP A 101 4.73 -8.00 -9.62
CA ASP A 101 5.40 -8.89 -10.59
C ASP A 101 5.22 -8.42 -12.04
N GLU A 102 4.03 -7.88 -12.36
CA GLU A 102 3.76 -7.17 -13.61
C GLU A 102 3.72 -5.67 -13.31
N LEU A 103 4.80 -4.98 -13.64
CA LEU A 103 4.90 -3.53 -13.51
C LEU A 103 3.95 -2.89 -14.53
N ILE A 104 3.07 -2.04 -14.02
CA ILE A 104 2.04 -1.38 -14.80
C ILE A 104 2.68 -0.18 -15.52
N ASP A 105 2.54 -0.11 -16.84
CA ASP A 105 2.82 1.13 -17.56
C ASP A 105 1.76 2.17 -17.15
N SER A 106 2.18 3.38 -16.75
CA SER A 106 1.25 4.40 -16.26
C SER A 106 0.25 4.84 -17.31
N SER A 107 0.57 4.71 -18.60
CA SER A 107 -0.38 5.00 -19.67
C SER A 107 -1.47 3.91 -19.83
N ASP A 108 -1.28 2.72 -19.28
CA ASP A 108 -2.15 1.54 -19.43
C ASP A 108 -2.80 1.08 -18.11
N VAL A 109 -3.01 2.00 -17.16
CA VAL A 109 -3.68 1.68 -15.90
C VAL A 109 -5.16 1.40 -16.11
N THR A 110 -5.60 0.23 -15.65
CA THR A 110 -7.01 -0.17 -15.68
C THR A 110 -7.61 -0.18 -14.27
N PRO A 111 -8.95 -0.16 -14.11
CA PRO A 111 -9.58 -0.29 -12.80
C PRO A 111 -9.18 -1.56 -12.05
N ASN A 112 -8.78 -2.63 -12.76
CA ASN A 112 -8.27 -3.84 -12.13
C ASN A 112 -6.90 -3.61 -11.48
N CYS A 113 -6.07 -2.73 -12.03
CA CYS A 113 -4.81 -2.31 -11.43
C CYS A 113 -5.04 -1.57 -10.10
N TRP A 114 -6.02 -0.65 -10.05
CA TRP A 114 -6.40 0.01 -8.79
C TRP A 114 -6.89 -0.97 -7.74
N LYS A 115 -7.69 -1.98 -8.14
CA LYS A 115 -8.11 -3.05 -7.23
C LYS A 115 -6.94 -3.83 -6.66
N LYS A 116 -5.91 -4.15 -7.47
CA LYS A 116 -4.69 -4.80 -6.98
C LYS A 116 -3.95 -3.93 -5.96
N MET A 117 -3.84 -2.61 -6.19
CA MET A 117 -3.24 -1.68 -5.23
C MET A 117 -4.04 -1.60 -3.93
N ALA A 118 -5.37 -1.47 -4.01
CA ALA A 118 -6.24 -1.46 -2.84
C ALA A 118 -6.14 -2.76 -2.04
N LYS A 119 -6.12 -3.91 -2.71
CA LYS A 119 -5.91 -5.23 -2.09
C LYS A 119 -4.57 -5.30 -1.35
N ALA A 120 -3.49 -4.81 -1.97
CA ALA A 120 -2.18 -4.79 -1.33
C ALA A 120 -2.15 -3.94 -0.06
N ILE A 121 -2.86 -2.81 -0.03
CA ILE A 121 -3.01 -1.99 1.18
C ILE A 121 -3.85 -2.71 2.23
N GLU A 122 -5.00 -3.27 1.83
CA GLU A 122 -5.91 -4.02 2.71
C GLU A 122 -5.19 -5.19 3.40
N ASP A 123 -4.45 -6.00 2.64
CA ASP A 123 -3.73 -7.17 3.15
C ASP A 123 -2.63 -6.83 4.16
N ASN A 124 -2.16 -5.58 4.17
CA ASN A 124 -1.07 -5.10 5.02
C ASN A 124 -1.52 -4.01 6.01
N TYR A 125 -2.82 -3.72 6.09
CA TYR A 125 -3.36 -2.55 6.76
C TYR A 125 -3.01 -2.47 8.26
N TYR A 126 -2.91 -3.63 8.92
CA TYR A 126 -2.62 -3.73 10.34
C TYR A 126 -1.13 -3.95 10.66
N ASP A 127 -0.31 -4.25 9.66
CA ASP A 127 1.12 -4.57 9.86
C ASP A 127 2.03 -3.34 9.76
N TYR A 128 1.52 -2.25 9.17
CA TYR A 128 2.25 -1.02 8.89
C TYR A 128 1.49 0.22 9.35
N ASP A 129 2.23 1.24 9.75
CA ASP A 129 1.69 2.52 10.23
C ASP A 129 1.37 3.50 9.07
N GLY A 130 1.84 3.19 7.86
CA GLY A 130 1.60 4.02 6.68
C GLY A 130 2.01 3.36 5.37
N PHE A 131 1.52 3.93 4.28
CA PHE A 131 1.72 3.42 2.93
C PHE A 131 2.23 4.51 1.99
N VAL A 132 3.17 4.16 1.12
CA VAL A 132 3.64 5.00 0.01
C VAL A 132 3.43 4.23 -1.27
N VAL A 133 2.57 4.71 -2.16
CA VAL A 133 2.36 4.10 -3.47
C VAL A 133 3.23 4.82 -4.48
N ILE A 134 4.20 4.10 -5.07
CA ILE A 134 5.01 4.60 -6.17
C ILE A 134 4.34 4.15 -7.46
N HIS A 135 3.92 5.14 -8.24
CA HIS A 135 3.16 4.98 -9.48
C HIS A 135 3.70 5.94 -10.55
N GLY A 136 3.46 5.63 -11.83
CA GLY A 136 3.82 6.56 -12.90
C GLY A 136 2.89 7.77 -12.95
N THR A 137 3.35 8.82 -13.61
CA THR A 137 2.75 10.16 -13.53
C THR A 137 1.47 10.34 -14.34
N ASP A 138 1.30 9.56 -15.41
CA ASP A 138 0.24 9.78 -16.40
C ASP A 138 -1.18 9.61 -15.82
N THR A 139 -1.32 8.70 -14.85
CA THR A 139 -2.61 8.34 -14.24
C THR A 139 -2.64 8.49 -12.73
N MET A 140 -1.66 9.18 -12.13
CA MET A 140 -1.57 9.32 -10.67
C MET A 140 -2.79 9.98 -10.01
N ALA A 141 -3.46 10.88 -10.74
CA ALA A 141 -4.64 11.58 -10.25
C ALA A 141 -5.94 10.78 -10.35
N TYR A 142 -5.93 9.64 -11.06
CA TYR A 142 -7.10 8.79 -11.32
C TYR A 142 -7.06 7.55 -10.42
#